data_AF-A0A257LKT2-F1
#
_entry.id   AF-A0A257LKT2-F1
#
_cell.length_a   1.000
_cell.length_b   1.000
_cell.length_c   1.000
_cell.angle_alpha   90.00
_cell.angle_beta   90.00
_cell.angle_gamma   90.00
#
_symmetry.space_group_name_H-M   'P 1'
#
loop_
_entity.id
_entity.type
_entity.pdbx_description
1 polymer ?
#
loop_
_entity_poly.entity_id
_entity_poly.type
_entity_poly.pdbx_seq_one_letter_code
_entity_poly.pdbx_strand_id
1 'polypeptide(L)'
;MCRGDEIPRLCARRVARPQGRAVAVFRAADDSVFALLDRCPHKGGPLSQGIVFGHSVACPLHNWTIGLCDGQAAAPDEGCTPAFACKVEAGEVLLDSAELASKALDLTAPVAGPCHPASA
;
A
#
# COMPACT_ATOMS: atom_id res chain seq x y z
N MET A 1 8.18 3.73 10.88
CA MET A 1 8.96 4.89 10.38
C MET A 1 9.93 4.39 9.31
N CYS A 2 10.08 5.14 8.23
CA CYS A 2 11.10 4.92 7.20
C CYS A 2 11.59 6.29 6.73
N ARG A 3 12.86 6.40 6.31
CA ARG A 3 13.33 7.65 5.70
C ARG A 3 12.75 7.82 4.29
N GLY A 4 12.40 9.05 3.94
CA GLY A 4 11.82 9.34 2.62
C GLY A 4 12.81 9.21 1.47
N ASP A 5 14.10 9.46 1.73
CA ASP A 5 15.18 9.32 0.77
C ASP A 5 15.53 7.85 0.45
N GLU A 6 15.26 6.93 1.37
CA GLU A 6 15.35 5.48 1.16
C GLU A 6 14.27 4.93 0.23
N ILE A 7 13.25 5.72 -0.11
CA ILE A 7 12.27 5.38 -1.13
C ILE A 7 12.70 6.13 -2.39
N PRO A 8 13.28 5.45 -3.40
CA PRO A 8 13.52 6.09 -4.69
C PRO A 8 12.22 6.65 -5.26
N ARG A 9 12.33 7.71 -6.07
CA ARG A 9 11.17 8.22 -6.81
C ARG A 9 10.58 7.11 -7.67
N LEU A 10 9.25 7.12 -7.80
CA LEU A 10 8.47 6.11 -8.51
C LEU A 10 8.62 4.69 -7.92
N CYS A 11 8.94 4.59 -6.63
CA CYS A 11 9.00 3.32 -5.91
C CYS A 11 8.15 3.38 -4.65
N ALA A 12 8.05 2.22 -4.01
CA ALA A 12 7.37 2.06 -2.74
C ALA A 12 8.27 1.37 -1.72
N ARG A 13 7.96 1.60 -0.44
CA ARG A 13 8.50 0.88 0.70
C ARG A 13 7.36 0.24 1.46
N ARG A 14 7.49 -1.05 1.74
CA ARG A 14 6.57 -1.78 2.62
C ARG A 14 6.95 -1.55 4.08
N VAL A 15 5.99 -1.13 4.89
CA VAL A 15 6.11 -0.89 6.33
C VAL A 15 5.24 -1.90 7.06
N ALA A 16 5.88 -2.83 7.77
CA ALA A 16 5.17 -3.79 8.63
C ALA A 16 4.50 -3.07 9.81
N ARG A 17 3.41 -3.67 10.31
CA ARG A 17 2.69 -3.20 11.49
C ARG A 17 2.46 -4.35 12.47
N PRO A 18 2.25 -4.08 13.77
CA PRO A 18 2.05 -5.12 14.77
C PRO A 18 0.80 -5.99 14.53
N GLN A 19 -0.26 -5.43 13.93
CA GLN A 19 -1.54 -6.10 13.71
C GLN A 19 -2.12 -5.71 12.36
N GLY A 20 -2.71 -6.64 11.62
CA GLY A 20 -3.24 -6.39 10.27
C GLY A 20 -2.16 -6.36 9.18
N ARG A 21 -2.52 -5.95 7.96
CA ARG A 21 -1.60 -5.93 6.81
C ARG A 21 -0.64 -4.75 6.83
N ALA A 22 0.51 -4.95 6.20
CA ALA A 22 1.50 -3.89 5.99
C ALA A 22 0.92 -2.68 5.23
N VAL A 23 1.53 -1.52 5.42
CA VAL A 23 1.28 -0.30 4.66
C VAL A 23 2.35 -0.17 3.59
N ALA A 24 1.94 0.20 2.38
CA ALA A 24 2.85 0.59 1.31
C ALA A 24 2.96 2.11 1.31
N VAL A 25 4.18 2.62 1.49
CA VAL A 25 4.52 4.03 1.37
C VAL A 25 5.09 4.27 -0.02
N PHE A 26 4.51 5.18 -0.78
CA PHE A 26 4.88 5.48 -2.17
C PHE A 26 5.53 6.85 -2.25
N ARG A 27 6.52 6.98 -3.13
CA ARG A 27 7.08 8.29 -3.51
C ARG A 27 6.88 8.50 -5.00
N ALA A 28 6.11 9.53 -5.35
CA ALA A 28 5.87 9.92 -6.73
C ALA A 28 7.09 10.65 -7.35
N ALA A 29 7.02 10.95 -8.65
CA ALA A 29 8.11 11.64 -9.37
C ALA A 29 8.36 13.07 -8.86
N ASP A 30 7.32 13.72 -8.35
CA ASP A 30 7.31 15.08 -7.81
C ASP A 30 7.66 15.15 -6.31
N ASP A 31 8.19 14.05 -5.76
CA ASP A 31 8.51 13.86 -4.34
C ASP A 31 7.31 13.83 -3.38
N SER A 32 6.07 13.85 -3.89
CA SER A 32 4.88 13.61 -3.07
C SER A 32 4.93 12.20 -2.48
N VAL A 33 4.63 12.09 -1.18
CA VAL A 33 4.60 10.84 -0.43
C VAL A 33 3.17 10.47 -0.06
N PHE A 34 2.82 9.21 -0.29
CA PHE A 34 1.49 8.66 -0.03
C PHE A 34 1.60 7.34 0.74
N ALA A 35 0.54 6.95 1.43
CA ALA A 35 0.50 5.68 2.15
C ALA A 35 -0.85 4.99 1.96
N LEU A 36 -0.81 3.75 1.48
CA LEU A 36 -1.99 2.90 1.29
C LEU A 36 -1.80 1.56 2.00
N LEU A 37 -2.88 0.84 2.28
CA LEU A 37 -2.78 -0.57 2.63
C LEU A 37 -2.06 -1.31 1.50
N ASP A 38 -1.11 -2.18 1.83
CA ASP A 38 -0.35 -2.97 0.85
C ASP A 38 -1.22 -4.12 0.30
N ARG A 39 -2.36 -3.76 -0.31
CA ARG A 39 -3.45 -4.63 -0.77
C ARG A 39 -4.20 -3.96 -1.91
N CYS A 40 -4.17 -4.56 -3.09
CA CYS A 40 -5.05 -4.20 -4.19
C CYS A 40 -6.50 -4.61 -3.87
N PRO A 41 -7.50 -3.75 -4.12
CA PRO A 41 -8.90 -4.06 -3.82
C PRO A 41 -9.43 -5.28 -4.58
N HIS A 42 -8.90 -5.58 -5.77
CA HIS A 42 -9.32 -6.72 -6.60
C HIS A 42 -9.16 -8.08 -5.90
N LYS A 43 -7.93 -8.61 -5.84
CA LYS A 43 -7.61 -9.92 -5.25
C LYS A 43 -6.47 -9.85 -4.25
N GLY A 44 -6.26 -8.67 -3.66
CA GLY A 44 -5.33 -8.46 -2.55
C GLY A 44 -3.85 -8.50 -2.89
N GLY A 45 -3.47 -8.28 -4.16
CA GLY A 45 -2.07 -8.18 -4.58
C GLY A 45 -1.27 -7.09 -3.84
N PRO A 46 0.06 -7.23 -3.69
CA PRO A 46 0.89 -6.28 -2.97
C PRO A 46 1.16 -5.02 -3.79
N LEU A 47 0.52 -3.90 -3.43
CA LEU A 47 0.70 -2.63 -4.16
C LEU A 47 2.13 -2.07 -4.03
N SER A 48 2.84 -2.39 -2.95
CA SER A 48 4.26 -2.04 -2.77
C SER A 48 5.20 -2.63 -3.84
N GLN A 49 4.74 -3.64 -4.60
CA GLN A 49 5.47 -4.23 -5.72
C GLN A 49 4.97 -3.72 -7.08
N GLY A 50 4.04 -2.76 -7.08
CA GLY A 50 3.48 -2.17 -8.29
C GLY A 50 4.37 -1.11 -8.93
N ILE A 51 3.96 -0.68 -10.13
CA ILE A 51 4.63 0.39 -10.87
C ILE A 51 3.97 1.72 -10.50
N VAL A 52 4.74 2.66 -9.96
CA VAL A 52 4.26 4.00 -9.63
C VAL A 52 4.38 4.91 -10.85
N PHE A 53 3.35 5.69 -11.13
CA PHE A 53 3.34 6.70 -12.20
C PHE A 53 2.33 7.81 -11.87
N GLY A 54 2.71 9.07 -12.12
CA GLY A 54 1.92 10.20 -11.62
C GLY A 54 1.66 10.06 -10.12
N HIS A 55 0.40 10.18 -9.70
CA HIS A 55 -0.07 9.88 -8.35
C HIS A 55 -0.89 8.59 -8.30
N SER A 56 -0.46 7.57 -9.04
CA SER A 56 -1.12 6.27 -9.12
C SER A 56 -0.10 5.13 -9.04
N VAL A 57 -0.60 3.93 -8.73
CA VAL A 57 0.15 2.68 -8.80
C VAL A 57 -0.61 1.62 -9.59
N ALA A 58 0.05 0.95 -10.53
CA ALA A 58 -0.47 -0.23 -11.20
C ALA A 58 -0.18 -1.48 -10.36
N CYS A 59 -1.23 -2.22 -10.00
CA CYS A 59 -1.11 -3.48 -9.28
C CYS A 59 -0.30 -4.51 -10.10
N PRO A 60 0.73 -5.14 -9.52
CA PRO A 60 1.64 -6.02 -10.27
C PRO A 60 0.98 -7.32 -10.77
N LEU A 61 -0.18 -7.69 -10.22
CA LEU A 61 -0.84 -8.96 -10.55
C LEU A 61 -1.82 -8.84 -11.72
N HIS A 62 -2.60 -7.76 -11.78
CA HIS A 62 -3.72 -7.63 -12.73
C HIS A 62 -3.84 -6.22 -13.33
N ASN A 63 -2.82 -5.38 -13.17
CA ASN A 63 -2.74 -4.04 -13.77
C ASN A 63 -3.87 -3.05 -13.41
N TRP A 64 -4.61 -3.31 -12.32
CA TRP A 64 -5.54 -2.32 -11.77
C TRP A 64 -4.79 -1.07 -11.34
N THR A 65 -5.23 0.08 -11.84
CA THR A 65 -4.65 1.39 -11.49
C THR A 65 -5.34 1.92 -10.24
N ILE A 66 -4.56 2.17 -9.19
CA ILE A 66 -5.05 2.68 -7.91
C ILE A 66 -4.50 4.09 -7.69
N GLY A 67 -5.37 5.04 -7.38
CA GLY A 67 -4.99 6.40 -6.98
C GLY A 67 -4.27 6.40 -5.64
N LEU A 68 -3.13 7.08 -5.54
CA LEU A 68 -2.34 7.18 -4.31
C LEU A 68 -2.94 8.17 -3.31
N CYS A 69 -3.71 9.15 -3.77
CA CYS A 69 -4.34 10.17 -2.93
C CYS A 69 -5.49 9.61 -2.07
N ASP A 70 -6.29 8.71 -2.64
CA ASP A 70 -7.56 8.25 -2.08
C ASP A 70 -7.68 6.72 -1.99
N GLY A 71 -6.78 5.98 -2.65
CA GLY A 71 -6.81 4.52 -2.72
C GLY A 71 -7.87 3.97 -3.68
N GLN A 72 -8.49 4.81 -4.53
CA GLN A 72 -9.58 4.41 -5.42
C GLN A 72 -9.04 3.72 -6.69
N ALA A 73 -9.67 2.62 -7.10
CA ALA A 73 -9.43 2.04 -8.42
C ALA A 73 -9.95 2.99 -9.51
N ALA A 74 -9.15 3.17 -10.57
CA ALA A 74 -9.54 3.96 -11.73
C ALA A 74 -10.58 3.20 -12.57
N ALA A 75 -11.52 3.94 -13.15
CA ALA A 75 -12.52 3.38 -14.05
C ALA A 75 -11.85 2.63 -15.23
N PRO A 76 -12.43 1.52 -15.72
CA PRO A 76 -13.74 0.97 -15.35
C PRO A 76 -13.74 0.05 -14.11
N ASP A 77 -12.59 -0.14 -13.46
CA ASP A 77 -12.50 -0.97 -12.26
C ASP A 77 -13.11 -0.26 -11.05
N GLU A 78 -13.71 -1.03 -10.14
CA GLU A 78 -14.39 -0.51 -8.96
C GLU A 78 -13.82 -1.12 -7.66
N GLY A 79 -13.80 -0.31 -6.61
CA GLY A 79 -13.29 -0.66 -5.29
C GLY A 79 -12.13 0.22 -4.84
N CYS A 80 -11.83 0.18 -3.55
CA CYS A 80 -10.80 1.03 -2.94
C CYS A 80 -9.97 0.27 -1.92
N THR A 81 -8.76 0.78 -1.68
CA THR A 81 -7.90 0.32 -0.60
C THR A 81 -7.74 1.43 0.44
N PRO A 82 -7.67 1.12 1.75
CA PRO A 82 -7.54 2.14 2.78
C PRO A 82 -6.28 3.01 2.58
N ALA A 83 -6.47 4.32 2.56
CA ALA A 83 -5.39 5.29 2.66
C ALA A 83 -5.04 5.57 4.13
N PHE A 84 -3.76 5.89 4.35
CA PHE A 84 -3.21 6.24 5.65
C PHE A 84 -2.67 7.67 5.62
N ALA A 85 -3.01 8.45 6.64
CA ALA A 85 -2.42 9.75 6.84
C ALA A 85 -0.90 9.62 7.04
N CYS A 86 -0.15 10.42 6.29
CA CYS A 86 1.30 10.47 6.39
C CYS A 86 1.81 11.91 6.25
N LYS A 87 2.96 12.18 6.85
CA LYS A 87 3.68 13.45 6.69
C LYS A 87 5.17 13.19 6.61
N VAL A 88 5.89 14.08 5.92
CA VAL A 88 7.35 14.07 5.90
C VAL A 88 7.86 15.14 6.85
N GLU A 89 8.65 14.74 7.84
CA GLU A 89 9.23 15.64 8.85
C GLU A 89 10.71 15.31 9.01
N ALA A 90 11.60 16.30 8.85
CA ALA A 90 13.06 16.12 8.89
C ALA A 90 13.59 14.97 7.98
N GLY A 91 12.94 14.73 6.84
CA GLY A 91 13.31 13.66 5.91
C GLY A 91 12.76 12.27 6.28
N GLU A 92 12.02 12.15 7.38
CA GLU A 92 11.37 10.91 7.79
C GLU A 92 9.90 10.90 7.40
N VAL A 93 9.41 9.74 6.93
CA VAL A 93 7.99 9.51 6.70
C VAL A 93 7.36 9.01 8.00
N LEU A 94 6.45 9.82 8.52
CA LEU A 94 5.65 9.55 9.70
C LEU A 94 4.24 9.15 9.26
N LEU A 95 3.78 8.01 9.76
CA LEU A 95 2.42 7.49 9.55
C LEU A 95 1.59 7.76 10.80
N ASP A 96 0.31 8.05 10.64
CA ASP A 96 -0.60 8.23 11.76
C ASP A 96 -0.75 6.95 12.58
N SER A 97 -0.35 7.00 13.86
CA SER A 97 -0.34 5.84 14.74
C SER A 97 -1.73 5.30 15.06
N ALA A 98 -2.75 6.17 15.14
CA ALA A 98 -4.10 5.75 15.44
C ALA A 98 -4.71 5.00 14.25
N GLU A 99 -4.47 5.49 13.03
CA GLU A 99 -4.90 4.81 11.80
C GLU A 99 -4.16 3.47 11.61
N LEU A 100 -2.86 3.42 11.90
CA LEU A 100 -2.08 2.17 11.89
C LEU A 100 -2.66 1.10 12.83
N ALA A 101 -3.18 1.52 13.98
CA ALA A 101 -3.71 0.63 15.00
C ALA A 101 -5.19 0.24 14.79
N SER A 102 -5.92 0.88 13.88
CA SER A 102 -7.38 0.72 13.77
C SER A 102 -7.89 0.35 12.39
N LYS A 103 -7.26 0.80 11.29
CA LYS A 103 -7.77 0.55 9.93
C LYS A 103 -7.36 -0.83 9.43
N ALA A 104 -8.34 -1.54 8.85
CA ALA A 104 -8.16 -2.77 8.06
C ALA A 104 -7.40 -3.90 8.79
N LEU A 105 -7.72 -4.10 10.06
CA LEU A 105 -7.15 -5.17 10.88
C LEU A 105 -7.69 -6.56 10.48
N ASP A 106 -8.89 -6.60 9.92
CA ASP A 106 -9.65 -7.79 9.51
C ASP A 106 -9.32 -8.26 8.07
N LEU A 107 -8.72 -7.39 7.25
CA LEU A 107 -8.37 -7.70 5.87
C LEU A 107 -7.08 -8.51 5.80
N THR A 108 -7.17 -9.83 5.93
CA THR A 108 -6.03 -10.75 5.78
C THR A 108 -5.47 -10.78 4.34
N ALA A 109 -4.22 -11.22 4.22
CA ALA A 109 -3.63 -11.48 2.91
C ALA A 109 -4.34 -12.68 2.25
N PRO A 110 -4.73 -12.60 0.98
CA PRO A 110 -5.14 -13.80 0.25
C PRO A 110 -3.97 -14.78 0.22
N VAL A 111 -4.25 -16.05 0.51
CA VAL A 111 -3.26 -17.11 0.42
C VAL A 111 -2.99 -17.37 -1.06
N ALA A 112 -1.79 -17.01 -1.52
CA ALA A 112 -1.32 -17.35 -2.86
C ALA A 112 -0.44 -18.60 -2.76
N GLY A 113 -0.90 -19.73 -3.29
CA GLY A 113 -0.15 -20.99 -3.32
C GLY A 113 -1.05 -22.22 -3.16
N PRO A 114 -0.53 -23.43 -3.47
CA PRO A 114 -1.29 -24.66 -3.26
C PRO A 114 -1.60 -24.83 -1.77
N CYS A 115 -2.88 -25.03 -1.45
CA CYS A 115 -3.32 -25.40 -0.11
C CYS A 115 -2.64 -26.70 0.30
N HIS A 116 -1.69 -26.67 1.22
CA HIS A 116 -1.40 -27.84 2.03
C HIS A 116 -2.28 -27.75 3.26
N PRO A 117 -3.23 -28.68 3.47
CA PRO A 117 -3.98 -28.71 4.71
C PRO A 117 -2.98 -28.92 5.85
N ALA A 118 -3.13 -28.14 6.92
CA ALA A 118 -2.39 -28.37 8.15
C ALA A 118 -2.59 -29.84 8.56
N SER A 119 -1.50 -30.60 8.65
CA SER A 119 -1.54 -31.95 9.19
C SER A 119 -2.05 -31.88 10.64
N ALA A 120 -2.97 -32.80 10.96
CA ALA A 120 -3.61 -32.95 12.26
C ALA A 120 -2.62 -33.20 13.40
#